data_AF-A0AAE0LZZ7-F1
#
_entry.id   AF-A0AAE0LZZ7-F1
#
_cell.length_a   1.000
_cell.length_b   1.000
_cell.length_c   1.000
_cell.angle_alpha   90.00
_cell.angle_beta   90.00
_cell.angle_gamma   90.00
#
_symmetry.space_group_name_H-M   'P 1'
#
loop_
_entity.id
_entity.type
_entity.pdbx_description
1 polymer ?
#
loop_
_entity_poly.entity_id
_entity_poly.type
_entity_poly.pdbx_seq_one_letter_code
_entity_poly.pdbx_strand_id
1 'polypeptide(L)'
;MAEAIALTASVVADRVASICKFYIGKVDNYPKGLRLIYIEVGSLKVLFEGLSFLDLKNQQETAVLGALQGEDGPIQGCRRAVEELETLFPPVPLASSSNRRLKKEKLRMALAGLAWPLKAASAKRWLDEILQYKVTISLALIGQLLFGEAKAGDWIRGPVPQGTSSWHLHDVAKKLYEEETGDWVFQTPAWNNWVNDRNRAVWLHGVPGAGKTILASHVIE
;
A
#
# COMPACT_ATOMS: atom_id res chain seq x y z
N MET A 1 -16.24 -3.15 15.42
CA MET A 1 -16.31 -1.99 14.50
C MET A 1 -15.12 -1.97 13.54
N ALA A 2 -13.91 -2.23 14.05
CA ALA A 2 -12.67 -2.56 13.34
C ALA A 2 -12.82 -3.38 12.03
N GLU A 3 -13.25 -4.64 12.15
CA GLU A 3 -13.47 -5.54 11.01
C GLU A 3 -14.42 -4.97 9.95
N ALA A 4 -15.47 -4.26 10.38
CA ALA A 4 -16.45 -3.69 9.46
C ALA A 4 -15.84 -2.61 8.55
N ILE A 5 -14.87 -1.84 9.05
CA ILE A 5 -14.18 -0.82 8.25
C ILE A 5 -13.23 -1.47 7.24
N ALA A 6 -12.44 -2.47 7.66
CA ALA A 6 -11.55 -3.19 6.74
C ALA A 6 -12.34 -3.97 5.67
N LEU A 7 -13.45 -4.61 6.06
CA LEU A 7 -14.34 -5.32 5.14
C LEU A 7 -15.01 -4.35 4.15
N THR A 8 -15.49 -3.20 4.61
CA THR A 8 -16.05 -2.18 3.71
C THR A 8 -15.01 -1.64 2.75
N ALA A 9 -13.80 -1.31 3.21
CA ALA A 9 -12.69 -0.90 2.35
C ALA A 9 -12.34 -1.97 1.30
N SER A 10 -12.31 -3.24 1.69
CA SER A 10 -12.10 -4.36 0.77
C SER A 10 -13.22 -4.49 -0.28
N VAL A 11 -14.49 -4.30 0.10
CA VAL A 11 -15.62 -4.35 -0.83
C VAL A 11 -15.57 -3.23 -1.86
N VAL A 12 -15.22 -2.00 -1.44
CA VAL A 12 -15.07 -0.87 -2.36
C VAL A 12 -13.88 -1.10 -3.31
N ALA A 13 -12.76 -1.61 -2.80
CA ALA A 13 -11.60 -1.97 -3.62
C ALA A 13 -11.95 -3.03 -4.69
N ASP A 14 -12.68 -4.09 -4.31
CA ASP A 14 -13.14 -5.13 -5.24
C ASP A 14 -14.06 -4.56 -6.34
N ARG A 15 -14.92 -3.58 -6.01
CA ARG A 15 -15.73 -2.88 -7.01
C ARG A 15 -14.87 -2.11 -8.01
N VAL A 16 -13.95 -1.27 -7.53
CA VAL A 16 -13.04 -0.49 -8.40
C VAL A 16 -12.21 -1.40 -9.29
N ALA A 17 -11.69 -2.51 -8.76
CA ALA A 17 -10.96 -3.50 -9.53
C ALA A 17 -11.83 -4.15 -10.62
N SER A 18 -13.08 -4.50 -10.32
CA SER A 18 -14.04 -5.05 -11.29
C SER A 18 -14.37 -4.06 -12.41
N ILE A 19 -14.57 -2.79 -12.07
CA ILE A 19 -14.78 -1.69 -13.02
C ILE A 19 -13.56 -1.58 -13.95
N CYS A 20 -12.35 -1.54 -13.41
CA CYS A 20 -11.12 -1.46 -14.20
C CYS A 20 -10.97 -2.68 -15.13
N LYS A 21 -11.27 -3.89 -14.63
CA LYS A 21 -11.24 -5.13 -15.42
C LYS A 21 -12.22 -5.09 -16.59
N PHE A 22 -13.43 -4.55 -16.39
CA PHE A 22 -14.41 -4.37 -17.45
C PHE A 22 -13.90 -3.42 -18.55
N TYR A 23 -13.31 -2.29 -18.17
CA TYR A 23 -12.76 -1.33 -19.14
C TYR A 23 -11.54 -1.88 -19.89
N ILE A 24 -10.64 -2.61 -19.21
CA ILE A 24 -9.48 -3.26 -19.83
C ILE A 24 -9.91 -4.26 -20.91
N GLY A 25 -11.00 -5.02 -20.68
CA GLY A 25 -11.47 -6.03 -21.63
C GLY A 25 -12.30 -5.50 -22.81
N LYS A 26 -12.62 -4.20 -22.86
CA LYS A 26 -13.55 -3.61 -23.85
C LYS A 26 -12.95 -2.51 -24.72
N VAL A 27 -11.71 -2.06 -24.44
CA VAL A 27 -11.04 -0.96 -25.16
C VAL A 27 -9.74 -1.49 -25.78
N ASP A 28 -9.64 -1.47 -27.11
CA ASP A 28 -8.51 -2.05 -27.86
C ASP A 28 -7.16 -1.33 -27.60
N ASN A 29 -7.18 -0.04 -27.23
CA ASN A 29 -6.00 0.75 -26.90
C ASN A 29 -6.11 1.31 -25.46
N TYR A 30 -6.09 0.43 -24.47
CA TYR A 30 -6.36 0.79 -23.08
C TYR A 30 -5.15 1.53 -22.43
N PRO A 31 -5.41 2.52 -21.56
CA PRO A 31 -4.38 3.24 -20.81
C PRO A 31 -3.61 2.36 -19.81
N LYS A 32 -2.27 2.44 -19.79
CA LYS A 32 -1.40 1.75 -18.80
C LYS A 32 -1.81 2.03 -17.34
N GLY A 33 -2.28 3.24 -17.05
CA GLY A 33 -2.72 3.64 -15.71
C GLY A 33 -3.88 2.80 -15.15
N LEU A 34 -4.83 2.36 -15.99
CA LEU A 34 -5.94 1.50 -15.55
C LEU A 34 -5.48 0.12 -15.09
N ARG A 35 -4.45 -0.44 -15.73
CA ARG A 35 -3.85 -1.70 -15.31
C ARG A 35 -3.18 -1.59 -13.96
N LEU A 36 -2.45 -0.49 -13.75
CA LEU A 36 -1.80 -0.23 -12.48
C LEU A 36 -2.84 -0.08 -11.37
N ILE A 37 -3.91 0.70 -11.60
CA ILE A 37 -5.02 0.82 -10.65
C ILE A 37 -5.65 -0.54 -10.35
N TYR A 38 -5.92 -1.36 -11.37
CA TYR A 38 -6.48 -2.69 -11.18
C TYR A 38 -5.60 -3.59 -10.28
N ILE A 39 -4.29 -3.61 -10.54
CA ILE A 39 -3.34 -4.44 -9.79
C ILE A 39 -3.22 -3.95 -8.35
N GLU A 40 -2.99 -2.65 -8.16
CA GLU A 40 -2.73 -2.08 -6.83
C GLU A 40 -3.98 -2.10 -5.95
N VAL A 41 -5.13 -1.66 -6.47
CA VAL A 41 -6.39 -1.70 -5.72
C VAL A 41 -6.81 -3.14 -5.43
N GLY A 42 -6.63 -4.05 -6.39
CA GLY A 42 -6.91 -5.48 -6.19
C GLY A 42 -6.03 -6.14 -5.12
N SER A 43 -4.81 -5.64 -4.91
CA SER A 43 -3.91 -6.15 -3.87
C SER A 43 -4.28 -5.73 -2.44
N LEU A 44 -5.10 -4.69 -2.26
CA LEU A 44 -5.55 -4.23 -0.94
C LEU A 44 -6.35 -5.30 -0.20
N LYS A 45 -7.07 -6.15 -0.94
CA LYS A 45 -7.82 -7.27 -0.39
C LYS A 45 -6.95 -8.18 0.49
N VAL A 46 -5.77 -8.54 0.00
CA VAL A 46 -4.83 -9.41 0.73
C VAL A 46 -4.38 -8.76 2.03
N LEU A 47 -4.17 -7.45 2.03
CA LEU A 47 -3.76 -6.71 3.24
C LEU A 47 -4.90 -6.61 4.26
N PHE A 48 -6.13 -6.37 3.82
CA PHE A 48 -7.28 -6.33 4.72
C PHE A 48 -7.67 -7.71 5.26
N GLU A 49 -7.54 -8.77 4.46
CA GLU A 49 -7.68 -10.16 4.91
C GLU A 49 -6.57 -10.53 5.92
N GLY A 50 -5.34 -10.04 5.71
CA GLY A 50 -4.25 -10.20 6.66
C GLY A 50 -4.54 -9.54 8.01
N LEU A 51 -5.12 -8.33 7.99
CA LEU A 51 -5.53 -7.61 9.21
C LEU A 51 -6.67 -8.32 9.95
N SER A 52 -7.67 -8.85 9.24
CA SER A 52 -8.78 -9.59 9.89
C SER A 52 -8.32 -10.90 10.52
N PHE A 53 -7.27 -11.54 9.98
CA PHE A 53 -6.68 -12.71 10.60
C PHE A 53 -5.99 -12.41 11.94
N LEU A 54 -5.41 -11.21 12.08
CA LEU A 54 -4.80 -10.77 13.34
C LEU A 54 -5.86 -10.41 14.40
N ASP A 55 -6.96 -9.78 13.99
CA ASP A 55 -8.04 -9.33 14.88
C ASP A 55 -8.76 -10.48 15.63
N LEU A 56 -8.77 -11.70 15.08
CA LEU A 56 -9.53 -12.84 15.63
C LEU A 56 -8.82 -13.64 16.73
N LYS A 57 -7.54 -13.41 17.00
CA LYS A 57 -6.77 -14.31 17.90
C LYS A 57 -6.35 -13.73 19.24
N ASN A 58 -6.27 -12.42 19.43
CA ASN A 58 -5.70 -11.87 20.68
C ASN A 58 -6.44 -10.62 21.17
N GLN A 59 -7.12 -10.75 22.31
CA GLN A 59 -7.71 -9.65 23.09
C GLN A 59 -6.69 -8.57 23.54
N GLN A 60 -5.41 -8.77 23.30
CA GLN A 60 -4.32 -7.87 23.72
C GLN A 60 -3.78 -6.96 22.60
N GLU A 61 -3.95 -7.26 21.30
CA GLU A 61 -3.32 -6.61 20.12
C GLU A 61 -3.82 -5.17 19.77
N THR A 62 -4.18 -4.40 20.77
CA THR A 62 -5.12 -3.27 20.67
C THR A 62 -4.51 -1.92 20.26
N ALA A 63 -3.22 -1.69 20.51
CA ALA A 63 -2.64 -0.35 20.30
C ALA A 63 -2.34 -0.04 18.83
N VAL A 64 -1.77 -1.00 18.10
CA VAL A 64 -1.42 -0.85 16.67
C VAL A 64 -2.67 -0.89 15.80
N LEU A 65 -3.58 -1.84 16.07
CA LEU A 65 -4.87 -1.89 15.38
C LEU A 65 -5.69 -0.61 15.64
N GLY A 66 -5.70 -0.12 16.89
CA GLY A 66 -6.34 1.16 17.22
C GLY A 66 -5.75 2.35 16.45
N ALA A 67 -4.42 2.40 16.26
CA ALA A 67 -3.77 3.45 15.46
C ALA A 67 -4.07 3.34 13.96
N LEU A 68 -4.17 2.12 13.42
CA LEU A 68 -4.52 1.89 12.01
C LEU A 68 -6.00 2.21 11.70
N GLN A 69 -6.88 2.00 12.68
CA GLN A 69 -8.33 2.03 12.54
C GLN A 69 -8.99 3.29 13.11
N GLY A 70 -8.22 4.25 13.63
CA GLY A 70 -8.75 5.54 14.09
C GLY A 70 -9.55 6.27 13.00
N GLU A 71 -10.34 7.29 13.38
CA GLU A 71 -11.17 8.05 12.43
C GLU A 71 -10.36 8.72 11.30
N ASP A 72 -9.07 9.01 11.55
CA ASP A 72 -8.08 9.47 10.56
C ASP A 72 -6.92 8.47 10.39
N GLY A 73 -7.17 7.21 10.73
CA GLY A 73 -6.22 6.13 10.56
C GLY A 73 -6.00 5.75 9.09
N PRO A 74 -4.86 5.11 8.76
CA PRO A 74 -4.50 4.74 7.40
C PRO A 74 -5.52 3.81 6.72
N ILE A 75 -6.29 3.01 7.46
CA ILE A 75 -7.35 2.16 6.87
C ILE A 75 -8.52 3.03 6.39
N GLN A 76 -8.95 3.98 7.21
CA GLN A 76 -10.04 4.90 6.85
C GLN A 76 -9.61 5.86 5.74
N GLY A 77 -8.35 6.34 5.78
CA GLY A 77 -7.75 7.12 4.69
C GLY A 77 -7.69 6.34 3.38
N CYS A 78 -7.24 5.08 3.42
CA CYS A 78 -7.23 4.21 2.25
C CYS A 78 -8.65 4.02 1.69
N ARG A 79 -9.64 3.76 2.55
CA ARG A 79 -11.04 3.63 2.14
C ARG A 79 -11.55 4.89 1.43
N ARG A 80 -11.36 6.08 2.02
CA ARG A 80 -11.78 7.36 1.42
C ARG A 80 -11.12 7.55 0.05
N ALA A 81 -9.83 7.28 -0.08
CA ALA A 81 -9.11 7.41 -1.35
C ALA A 81 -9.63 6.43 -2.44
N VAL A 82 -10.00 5.20 -2.06
CA VAL A 82 -10.60 4.24 -2.98
C VAL A 82 -12.03 4.65 -3.38
N GLU A 83 -12.83 5.19 -2.45
CA GLU A 83 -14.17 5.74 -2.74
C GLU A 83 -14.08 6.94 -3.71
N GLU A 84 -13.14 7.87 -3.48
CA GLU A 84 -12.88 8.99 -4.39
C GLU A 84 -12.40 8.52 -5.77
N LEU A 85 -11.56 7.49 -5.82
CA LEU A 85 -11.13 6.87 -7.05
C LEU A 85 -12.32 6.22 -7.81
N GLU A 86 -13.28 5.62 -7.09
CA GLU A 86 -14.51 5.06 -7.67
C GLU A 86 -15.35 6.14 -8.38
N THR A 87 -15.44 7.35 -7.82
CA THR A 87 -16.22 8.46 -8.43
C THR A 87 -15.71 8.88 -9.81
N LEU A 88 -14.43 8.61 -10.11
CA LEU A 88 -13.85 8.92 -11.42
C LEU A 88 -14.40 8.00 -12.52
N PHE A 89 -14.93 6.83 -12.16
CA PHE A 89 -15.47 5.86 -13.09
C PHE A 89 -16.97 6.03 -13.32
N PRO A 90 -17.46 5.88 -14.56
CA PRO A 90 -18.89 5.79 -14.81
C PRO A 90 -19.47 4.54 -14.13
N PRO A 91 -20.72 4.58 -13.63
CA PRO A 91 -21.38 3.40 -13.09
C PRO A 91 -21.48 2.32 -14.18
N VAL A 92 -21.01 1.12 -13.86
CA VAL A 92 -21.07 -0.05 -14.75
C VAL A 92 -22.53 -0.44 -14.96
N PRO A 93 -23.03 -0.53 -16.21
CA PRO A 93 -24.39 -0.98 -16.46
C PRO A 93 -24.55 -2.45 -16.06
N LEU A 94 -25.44 -2.72 -15.11
CA LEU A 94 -25.92 -4.08 -14.84
C LEU A 94 -26.56 -4.61 -16.14
N ALA A 95 -26.08 -5.77 -16.59
CA ALA A 95 -26.44 -6.38 -17.85
C ALA A 95 -27.97 -6.45 -18.03
N SER A 96 -28.51 -5.66 -18.95
CA SER A 96 -29.90 -5.79 -19.42
C SER A 96 -29.92 -5.83 -20.96
N SER A 97 -30.53 -6.89 -21.47
CA SER A 97 -30.50 -7.38 -22.84
C SER A 97 -31.29 -6.48 -23.82
N SER A 98 -30.72 -5.37 -24.29
CA SER A 98 -31.33 -4.59 -25.37
C SER A 98 -30.31 -4.00 -26.35
N ASN A 99 -30.42 -4.43 -27.62
CA ASN A 99 -29.52 -4.09 -28.73
C ASN A 99 -29.43 -2.58 -29.07
N ARG A 100 -30.45 -1.77 -28.72
CA ARG A 100 -30.43 -0.32 -28.95
C ARG A 100 -29.50 0.43 -27.98
N ARG A 101 -29.26 -0.14 -26.78
CA ARG A 101 -28.40 0.46 -25.75
C ARG A 101 -26.92 0.18 -25.97
N LEU A 102 -26.56 -0.96 -26.59
CA LEU A 102 -25.17 -1.32 -26.94
C LEU A 102 -24.44 -0.27 -27.80
N LYS A 103 -25.13 0.38 -28.75
CA LYS A 103 -24.53 1.49 -29.53
C LYS A 103 -24.27 2.74 -28.66
N LYS A 104 -25.21 3.08 -27.78
CA LYS A 104 -25.09 4.19 -26.81
C LYS A 104 -24.02 3.90 -25.75
N GLU A 105 -23.84 2.64 -25.40
CA GLU A 105 -22.86 2.13 -24.44
C GLU A 105 -21.45 2.11 -25.02
N LYS A 106 -21.27 1.66 -26.27
CA LYS A 106 -20.01 1.82 -27.01
C LYS A 106 -19.62 3.28 -27.17
N LEU A 107 -20.56 4.17 -27.47
CA LEU A 107 -20.31 5.61 -27.53
C LEU A 107 -19.89 6.17 -26.16
N ARG A 108 -20.53 5.74 -25.07
CA ARG A 108 -20.14 6.11 -23.70
C ARG A 108 -18.76 5.58 -23.32
N MET A 109 -18.41 4.37 -23.73
CA MET A 109 -17.09 3.79 -23.47
C MET A 109 -16.00 4.47 -24.31
N ALA A 110 -16.28 4.84 -25.56
CA ALA A 110 -15.39 5.65 -26.38
C ALA A 110 -15.18 7.05 -25.78
N LEU A 111 -16.25 7.70 -25.31
CA LEU A 111 -16.19 8.99 -24.62
C LEU A 111 -15.47 8.87 -23.26
N ALA A 112 -15.65 7.77 -22.53
CA ALA A 112 -14.92 7.51 -21.29
C ALA A 112 -13.42 7.26 -21.54
N GLY A 113 -13.07 6.58 -22.64
CA GLY A 113 -11.68 6.44 -23.09
C GLY A 113 -11.04 7.77 -23.48
N LEU A 114 -11.80 8.65 -24.15
CA LEU A 114 -11.36 10.02 -24.49
C LEU A 114 -11.28 10.96 -23.28
N ALA A 115 -12.14 10.76 -22.27
CA ALA A 115 -12.12 11.53 -21.02
C ALA A 115 -11.08 11.01 -20.01
N TRP A 116 -10.58 9.78 -20.19
CA TRP A 116 -9.56 9.20 -19.33
C TRP A 116 -8.30 10.06 -19.16
N PRO A 117 -7.66 10.63 -20.20
CA PRO A 117 -6.46 11.46 -20.03
C PRO A 117 -6.67 12.66 -19.11
N LEU A 118 -7.88 13.26 -19.09
CA LEU A 118 -8.22 14.36 -18.17
C LEU A 118 -8.38 13.87 -16.73
N LYS A 119 -8.95 12.67 -16.55
CA LYS A 119 -9.11 12.02 -15.24
C LYS A 119 -7.83 11.33 -14.74
N ALA A 120 -6.86 11.09 -15.63
CA ALA A 120 -5.64 10.33 -15.34
C ALA A 120 -4.77 11.02 -14.29
N ALA A 121 -4.73 12.36 -14.26
CA ALA A 121 -3.98 13.11 -13.25
C ALA A 121 -4.57 12.91 -11.85
N SER A 122 -5.90 13.05 -11.72
CA SER A 122 -6.61 12.80 -10.45
C SER A 122 -6.54 11.34 -10.03
N ALA A 123 -6.70 10.40 -10.97
CA ALA A 123 -6.59 8.97 -10.70
C ALA A 123 -5.19 8.57 -10.23
N LYS A 124 -4.14 9.18 -10.82
CA LYS A 124 -2.77 8.98 -10.37
C LYS A 124 -2.56 9.49 -8.95
N ARG A 125 -3.07 10.69 -8.63
CA ARG A 125 -2.98 11.25 -7.26
C ARG A 125 -3.61 10.32 -6.22
N TRP A 126 -4.84 9.86 -6.48
CA TRP A 126 -5.52 8.93 -5.56
C TRP A 126 -4.81 7.58 -5.46
N LEU A 127 -4.26 7.08 -6.56
CA LEU A 127 -3.44 5.87 -6.55
C LEU A 127 -2.18 6.04 -5.70
N ASP A 128 -1.49 7.18 -5.81
CA ASP A 128 -0.29 7.49 -5.01
C ASP A 128 -0.64 7.53 -3.51
N GLU A 129 -1.80 8.10 -3.13
CA GLU A 129 -2.29 8.08 -1.74
C GLU A 129 -2.63 6.65 -1.27
N ILE A 130 -3.32 5.86 -2.10
CA ILE A 130 -3.62 4.45 -1.80
C ILE A 130 -2.32 3.66 -1.56
N LEU A 131 -1.29 3.89 -2.39
CA LEU A 131 0.02 3.24 -2.24
C LEU A 131 0.72 3.65 -0.94
N GLN A 132 0.61 4.90 -0.51
CA GLN A 132 1.15 5.35 0.77
C GLN A 132 0.48 4.61 1.93
N TYR A 133 -0.85 4.55 1.94
CA TYR A 133 -1.58 3.81 2.98
C TYR A 133 -1.26 2.33 2.96
N LYS A 134 -1.08 1.74 1.77
CA LYS A 134 -0.66 0.35 1.59
C LYS A 134 0.68 0.06 2.27
N VAL A 135 1.66 0.94 2.12
CA VAL A 135 2.98 0.81 2.78
C VAL A 135 2.82 0.89 4.29
N THR A 136 2.06 1.86 4.81
CA THR A 136 1.83 2.01 6.26
C THR A 136 1.12 0.79 6.86
N ILE A 137 0.07 0.30 6.21
CA ILE A 137 -0.68 -0.89 6.65
C ILE A 137 0.22 -2.13 6.61
N SER A 138 0.98 -2.32 5.53
CA SER A 138 1.92 -3.44 5.39
C SER A 138 3.01 -3.41 6.46
N LEU A 139 3.59 -2.23 6.72
CA LEU A 139 4.61 -2.06 7.75
C LEU A 139 4.07 -2.38 9.15
N ALA A 140 2.84 -1.97 9.44
CA ALA A 140 2.20 -2.29 10.71
C ALA A 140 1.90 -3.78 10.86
N LEU A 141 1.40 -4.42 9.78
CA LEU A 141 1.15 -5.86 9.73
C LEU A 141 2.44 -6.66 9.96
N ILE A 142 3.51 -6.32 9.23
CA ILE A 142 4.83 -6.94 9.39
C ILE A 142 5.40 -6.65 10.79
N GLY A 143 5.24 -5.42 11.29
CA GLY A 143 5.67 -5.02 12.61
C GLY A 143 5.03 -5.85 13.72
N GLN A 144 3.72 -6.12 13.61
CA GLN A 144 3.00 -7.01 14.53
C GLN A 144 3.51 -8.45 14.43
N LEU A 145 3.68 -8.98 13.21
CA LEU A 145 4.15 -10.34 12.98
C LEU A 145 5.59 -10.58 13.47
N LEU A 146 6.46 -9.57 13.40
CA LEU A 146 7.88 -9.70 13.74
C LEU A 146 8.21 -9.34 15.19
N PHE A 147 7.54 -8.35 15.80
CA PHE A 147 8.05 -7.72 17.03
C PHE A 147 7.09 -7.69 18.22
N GLY A 148 5.80 -7.99 18.06
CA GLY A 148 4.82 -7.79 19.12
C GLY A 148 4.64 -6.30 19.52
N GLU A 149 3.61 -6.01 20.33
CA GLU A 149 3.03 -4.67 20.50
C GLU A 149 3.97 -3.55 20.95
N ALA A 150 4.98 -3.87 21.76
CA ALA A 150 5.73 -2.88 22.56
C ALA A 150 6.59 -1.90 21.73
N LYS A 151 6.85 -2.20 20.45
CA LYS A 151 7.67 -1.34 19.58
C LYS A 151 6.98 -0.87 18.32
N ALA A 152 5.89 -1.48 17.86
CA ALA A 152 5.25 -1.11 16.59
C ALA A 152 4.43 0.19 16.66
N GLY A 153 3.81 0.48 17.82
CA GLY A 153 2.95 1.66 17.99
C GLY A 153 3.68 3.02 17.89
N ASP A 154 4.98 3.05 18.20
CA ASP A 154 5.80 4.27 18.17
C ASP A 154 6.17 4.70 16.74
N TRP A 155 6.18 3.76 15.79
CA TRP A 155 6.59 3.98 14.39
C TRP A 155 5.45 4.52 13.53
N ILE A 156 4.20 4.19 13.87
CA ILE A 156 3.00 4.63 13.14
C ILE A 156 2.70 6.11 13.42
N ARG A 157 3.20 6.66 14.53
CA ARG A 157 3.01 8.09 14.88
C ARG A 157 4.02 9.04 14.22
N GLY A 158 5.07 8.50 13.60
CA GLY A 158 6.05 9.31 12.87
C GLY A 158 5.55 9.74 11.49
N PRO A 159 5.88 10.95 11.00
CA PRO A 159 5.54 11.34 9.64
C PRO A 159 6.25 10.41 8.65
N VAL A 160 5.46 9.62 7.90
CA VAL A 160 5.95 8.86 6.74
C VAL A 160 6.39 9.89 5.70
N PRO A 161 7.67 9.91 5.26
CA PRO A 161 8.13 10.88 4.27
C PRO A 161 7.38 10.65 2.96
N GLN A 162 6.60 11.65 2.53
CA GLN A 162 5.91 11.64 1.26
C GLN A 162 6.93 11.69 0.11
N GLY A 163 6.81 10.75 -0.84
CA GLY A 163 7.28 10.98 -2.22
C GLY A 163 8.54 10.27 -2.70
N THR A 164 9.22 9.43 -1.89
CA THR A 164 10.42 8.73 -2.37
C THR A 164 10.17 7.23 -2.41
N SER A 165 10.07 6.64 -3.61
CA SER A 165 10.04 5.18 -3.76
C SER A 165 11.21 4.55 -3.01
N SER A 166 10.96 3.54 -2.17
CA SER A 166 11.94 2.89 -1.27
C SER A 166 13.26 2.52 -1.96
N TRP A 167 13.21 2.15 -3.24
CA TRP A 167 14.39 1.82 -4.07
C TRP A 167 15.32 3.02 -4.32
N HIS A 168 14.75 4.21 -4.53
CA HIS A 168 15.52 5.42 -4.78
C HIS A 168 16.26 5.89 -3.53
N LEU A 169 15.70 5.60 -2.35
CA LEU A 169 16.35 5.88 -1.07
C LEU A 169 17.56 4.96 -0.83
N HIS A 170 17.45 3.68 -1.21
CA HIS A 170 18.55 2.72 -1.16
C HIS A 170 19.68 3.14 -2.10
N ASP A 171 19.39 3.47 -3.37
CA ASP A 171 20.42 3.93 -4.33
C ASP A 171 21.17 5.18 -3.86
N VAL A 172 20.46 6.13 -3.23
CA VAL A 172 21.05 7.35 -2.68
C VAL A 172 21.89 7.02 -1.45
N ALA A 173 21.37 6.18 -0.54
CA ALA A 173 22.08 5.78 0.67
C ALA A 173 23.37 5.00 0.35
N LYS A 174 23.33 4.11 -0.64
CA LYS A 174 24.51 3.41 -1.18
C LYS A 174 25.59 4.38 -1.64
N LYS A 175 25.22 5.43 -2.40
CA LYS A 175 26.17 6.44 -2.90
C LYS A 175 26.80 7.29 -1.79
N LEU A 176 26.16 7.34 -0.62
CA LEU A 176 26.65 8.09 0.54
C LEU A 176 27.45 7.20 1.50
N TYR A 177 27.56 5.90 1.24
CA TYR A 177 28.39 5.01 2.03
C TYR A 177 29.87 5.27 1.76
N GLU A 178 30.63 5.45 2.83
CA GLU A 178 32.08 5.53 2.78
C GLU A 178 32.64 4.13 3.07
N GLU A 179 33.56 3.65 2.23
CA GLU A 179 34.15 2.32 2.36
C GLU A 179 34.72 2.09 3.79
N GLU A 180 34.62 0.85 4.28
CA GLU A 180 35.08 0.40 5.61
C GLU A 180 34.35 0.98 6.84
N THR A 181 33.48 1.99 6.70
CA THR A 181 32.84 2.63 7.86
C THR A 181 31.68 1.83 8.49
N GLY A 182 31.15 0.83 7.78
CA GLY A 182 30.01 0.00 8.19
C GLY A 182 30.33 -1.46 8.48
N ASP A 183 31.54 -1.92 8.19
CA ASP A 183 31.87 -3.36 8.19
C ASP A 183 31.89 -3.99 9.59
N TRP A 184 32.03 -3.16 10.62
CA TRP A 184 31.90 -3.57 12.02
C TRP A 184 30.56 -4.26 12.30
N VAL A 185 29.51 -3.93 11.54
CA VAL A 185 28.16 -4.47 11.76
C VAL A 185 28.11 -5.98 11.48
N PHE A 186 28.90 -6.47 10.51
CA PHE A 186 29.01 -7.89 10.16
C PHE A 186 29.72 -8.73 11.21
N GLN A 187 30.44 -8.07 12.13
CA GLN A 187 31.15 -8.74 13.22
C GLN A 187 30.28 -8.81 14.49
N THR A 188 29.09 -8.22 14.48
CA THR A 188 28.23 -8.17 15.67
C THR A 188 27.51 -9.50 15.93
N PRO A 189 27.27 -9.86 17.21
CA PRO A 189 26.41 -11.00 17.54
C PRO A 189 24.98 -10.85 17.01
N ALA A 190 24.48 -9.62 16.92
CA ALA A 190 23.15 -9.32 16.38
C ALA A 190 23.05 -9.71 14.91
N TRP A 191 24.05 -9.35 14.10
CA TRP A 191 24.17 -9.78 12.71
C TRP A 191 24.24 -11.30 12.58
N ASN A 192 25.17 -11.93 13.32
CA ASN A 192 25.33 -13.37 13.26
C ASN A 192 24.05 -14.11 13.67
N ASN A 193 23.33 -13.65 14.68
CA ASN A 193 22.05 -14.24 15.06
C ASN A 193 20.98 -14.07 13.97
N TRP A 194 21.00 -12.97 13.22
CA TRP A 194 20.06 -12.74 12.13
C TRP A 194 20.35 -13.60 10.91
N VAL A 195 21.60 -13.64 10.45
CA VAL A 195 21.99 -14.46 9.27
C VAL A 195 21.80 -15.96 9.53
N ASN A 196 21.93 -16.39 10.79
CA ASN A 196 21.71 -17.79 11.18
C ASN A 196 20.26 -18.10 11.59
N ASP A 197 19.29 -17.26 11.20
CA ASP A 197 17.85 -17.41 11.48
C ASP A 197 17.48 -17.53 12.98
N ARG A 198 18.39 -17.19 13.89
CA ARG A 198 18.11 -17.16 15.34
C ARG A 198 17.27 -15.96 15.72
N ASN A 199 17.45 -14.85 15.00
CA ASN A 199 16.66 -13.63 15.10
C ASN A 199 16.06 -13.31 13.73
N ARG A 200 14.79 -12.92 13.68
CA ARG A 200 14.12 -12.54 12.42
C ARG A 200 14.45 -11.11 11.95
N ALA A 201 15.13 -10.33 12.78
CA ALA A 201 15.52 -8.96 12.47
C ALA A 201 16.79 -8.53 13.22
N VAL A 202 17.52 -7.57 12.62
CA VAL A 202 18.60 -6.80 13.27
C VAL A 202 18.11 -5.39 13.56
N TRP A 203 18.44 -4.88 14.74
CA TRP A 203 18.10 -3.51 15.12
C TRP A 203 19.33 -2.61 15.08
N LEU A 204 19.29 -1.58 14.23
CA LEU A 204 20.32 -0.54 14.17
C LEU A 204 19.86 0.69 14.94
N HIS A 205 20.49 0.98 16.08
CA HIS A 205 20.16 2.13 16.93
C HIS A 205 21.27 3.19 16.95
N GLY A 206 20.91 4.45 17.17
CA GLY A 206 21.84 5.57 17.22
C GLY A 206 21.12 6.91 17.15
N VAL A 207 21.84 7.99 17.46
CA VAL A 207 21.28 9.36 17.41
C VAL A 207 20.79 9.73 15.99
N PRO A 208 19.86 10.69 15.85
CA PRO A 208 19.48 11.23 14.54
C PRO A 208 20.71 11.69 13.76
N GLY A 209 20.76 11.42 12.45
CA GLY A 209 21.92 11.77 11.62
C GLY A 209 23.13 10.83 11.71
N ALA A 210 23.13 9.82 12.60
CA ALA A 210 24.25 8.86 12.74
C ALA A 210 24.42 7.84 11.59
N GLY A 211 23.84 8.08 10.41
CA GLY A 211 24.03 7.21 9.25
C GLY A 211 23.29 5.86 9.28
N LYS A 212 22.31 5.65 10.17
CA LYS A 212 21.56 4.37 10.27
C LYS A 212 20.98 3.88 8.94
N THR A 213 20.45 4.80 8.12
CA THR A 213 19.90 4.48 6.79
C THR A 213 20.99 4.06 5.80
N ILE A 214 22.16 4.71 5.86
CA ILE A 214 23.33 4.36 5.04
C ILE A 214 23.84 2.97 5.44
N LEU A 215 23.96 2.72 6.74
CA LEU A 215 24.37 1.42 7.28
C LEU A 215 23.36 0.31 6.92
N ALA A 216 22.06 0.57 7.00
CA ALA A 216 21.03 -0.38 6.57
C ALA A 216 21.13 -0.69 5.06
N SER A 217 21.47 0.31 4.25
CA SER A 217 21.70 0.12 2.81
C SER A 217 22.91 -0.78 2.54
N HIS A 218 24.02 -0.56 3.24
CA HIS A 218 25.25 -1.36 3.15
C HIS A 218 25.01 -2.83 3.50
N VAL A 219 24.22 -3.08 4.53
CA VAL A 219 23.94 -4.42 5.06
C VAL A 219 23.09 -5.29 4.13
N ILE A 220 22.32 -4.69 3.23
CA ILE A 220 21.42 -5.39 2.30
C ILE A 220 22.14 -5.78 0.99
N GLU A 221 23.34 -5.26 0.73
CA GLU A 221 24.17 -5.63 -0.43
C GLU A 221 24.89 -6.97 -0.24
#